data_AF-A0A832SQY1-F1
#
_entry.id   AF-A0A832SQY1-F1
#
_cell.length_a   1.000
_cell.length_b   1.000
_cell.length_c   1.000
_cell.angle_alpha   90.00
_cell.angle_beta   90.00
_cell.angle_gamma   90.00
#
_symmetry.space_group_name_H-M   'P 1'
#
loop_
_entity.id
_entity.type
_entity.pdbx_description
1 polymer ?
#
loop_
_entity_poly.entity_id
_entity_poly.type
_entity_poly.pdbx_seq_one_letter_code
_entity_poly.pdbx_strand_id
1 'polypeptide(L)'
;MDVDLKTLEEVVERAVKRALAEARSEELRAVAEALKALADYTKAGFAQLGKRVSNLEEGLGALTEATLSRYVWEDLRAELAARGEGVLRRLRNARVDGFDVDLLVEGESRVYVVEIKVKPRRRDIDALVKKAEAIAKAYAKPATAILAGVRIGDDVEKYAKGRGVEVYRY
;
A
#
# COMPACT_ATOMS: atom_id res chain seq x y z
N MET A 1 -23.02 -4.55 -5.26
CA MET A 1 -23.61 -5.64 -4.45
C MET A 1 -22.43 -6.54 -4.11
N ASP A 2 -21.81 -6.35 -2.94
CA ASP A 2 -20.72 -7.22 -2.51
C ASP A 2 -21.32 -8.53 -2.02
N VAL A 3 -21.05 -9.61 -2.75
CA VAL A 3 -21.41 -10.95 -2.30
C VAL A 3 -20.34 -11.38 -1.29
N ASP A 4 -20.72 -11.58 -0.04
CA ASP A 4 -19.83 -12.15 0.96
C ASP A 4 -19.55 -13.62 0.59
N LEU A 5 -18.34 -13.85 0.08
CA LEU A 5 -17.89 -15.16 -0.37
C LEU A 5 -17.91 -16.20 0.76
N LYS A 6 -17.72 -15.80 2.03
CA LYS A 6 -17.82 -16.72 3.17
C LYS A 6 -19.26 -17.19 3.37
N THR A 7 -20.19 -16.25 3.34
CA THR A 7 -21.62 -16.56 3.44
C THR A 7 -22.07 -17.48 2.30
N LEU A 8 -21.59 -17.25 1.08
CA LEU A 8 -21.90 -18.08 -0.08
C LEU A 8 -21.31 -19.50 0.05
N GLU A 9 -20.06 -19.61 0.51
CA GLU A 9 -19.37 -20.88 0.76
C GLU A 9 -20.13 -21.73 1.78
N GLU A 10 -20.55 -21.14 2.91
CA GLU A 10 -21.32 -21.85 3.92
C GLU A 10 -22.68 -22.33 3.40
N VAL A 11 -23.36 -21.53 2.57
CA VAL A 11 -24.64 -21.90 1.96
C VAL A 11 -24.47 -23.09 1.02
N VAL A 12 -23.43 -23.08 0.18
CA VAL A 12 -23.13 -24.17 -0.75
C VAL A 12 -22.75 -25.44 0.00
N GLU A 13 -21.86 -25.36 1.01
CA GLU A 13 -21.47 -26.53 1.82
C GLU A 13 -22.68 -27.18 2.50
N ARG A 14 -23.59 -26.37 3.07
CA ARG A 14 -24.82 -26.88 3.71
C ARG A 14 -25.76 -27.53 2.69
N ALA A 15 -25.95 -26.90 1.54
CA ALA A 15 -26.81 -27.43 0.48
C ALA A 15 -26.29 -28.78 -0.04
N VAL A 16 -24.98 -28.91 -0.27
CA VAL A 16 -24.33 -30.14 -0.71
C VAL A 16 -24.41 -31.24 0.37
N LYS A 17 -24.10 -30.92 1.63
CA LYS A 17 -24.23 -31.88 2.75
C LYS A 17 -25.65 -32.42 2.89
N ARG A 18 -26.64 -31.54 2.75
CA ARG A 18 -28.06 -31.91 2.80
C ARG A 18 -28.46 -32.81 1.63
N ALA A 19 -28.06 -32.46 0.41
CA ALA A 19 -28.33 -33.26 -0.79
C ALA A 19 -27.73 -34.68 -0.68
N LEU A 20 -26.50 -34.80 -0.15
CA LEU A 20 -25.86 -36.10 0.09
C LEU A 20 -26.60 -36.95 1.12
N ALA A 21 -27.12 -36.35 2.20
CA ALA A 21 -27.83 -37.06 3.26
C ALA A 21 -29.25 -37.51 2.85
N GLU A 22 -29.89 -36.76 1.95
CA GLU A 22 -31.26 -37.02 1.49
C GLU A 22 -31.33 -37.84 0.19
N ALA A 23 -30.20 -38.15 -0.45
CA ALA A 23 -30.14 -38.89 -1.71
C ALA A 23 -30.65 -40.34 -1.54
N ARG A 24 -31.77 -40.66 -2.22
CA ARG A 24 -32.45 -41.98 -2.17
C ARG A 24 -32.12 -42.88 -3.36
N SER A 25 -31.53 -42.35 -4.44
CA SER A 25 -31.07 -43.09 -5.62
C SER A 25 -29.57 -42.91 -5.82
N GLU A 26 -28.91 -43.90 -6.42
CA GLU A 26 -27.48 -43.84 -6.80
C GLU A 26 -27.20 -42.64 -7.72
N GLU A 27 -28.13 -42.29 -8.61
CA GLU A 27 -28.03 -41.13 -9.49
C GLU A 27 -27.99 -39.81 -8.70
N LEU A 28 -28.83 -39.65 -7.66
CA LEU A 28 -28.82 -38.46 -6.81
C LEU A 28 -27.54 -38.39 -5.97
N ARG A 29 -27.01 -39.53 -5.54
CA ARG A 29 -25.74 -39.62 -4.83
C ARG A 29 -24.58 -39.16 -5.72
N ALA A 30 -24.53 -39.63 -6.96
CA ALA A 30 -23.52 -39.23 -7.94
C ALA A 30 -23.59 -37.72 -8.24
N VAL A 31 -24.79 -37.14 -8.38
CA VAL A 31 -24.96 -35.69 -8.58
C VAL A 31 -24.48 -34.90 -7.36
N ALA A 32 -24.82 -35.34 -6.14
CA ALA A 32 -24.42 -34.66 -4.93
C ALA A 32 -22.89 -34.73 -4.69
N GLU A 33 -22.25 -35.84 -5.04
CA GLU A 33 -20.79 -35.98 -5.04
C GLU A 33 -20.13 -35.08 -6.09
N ALA A 34 -20.69 -35.00 -7.31
CA ALA A 34 -20.21 -34.10 -8.35
C ALA A 34 -20.32 -32.61 -7.94
N LEU A 35 -21.42 -32.23 -7.28
CA LEU A 35 -21.60 -30.88 -6.73
C LEU A 35 -20.58 -30.56 -5.64
N LYS A 36 -20.26 -31.54 -4.77
CA LYS A 36 -19.21 -31.38 -3.77
C LYS A 36 -17.84 -31.18 -4.41
N ALA A 37 -17.49 -32.03 -5.38
CA ALA A 37 -16.23 -31.92 -6.10
C ALA A 37 -16.11 -30.56 -6.82
N LEU A 38 -17.20 -30.07 -7.41
CA LEU A 38 -17.25 -28.75 -8.03
C LEU A 38 -17.07 -27.62 -7.01
N ALA A 39 -17.72 -27.71 -5.85
CA ALA A 39 -17.57 -26.73 -4.78
C ALA A 39 -16.12 -26.69 -4.25
N ASP A 40 -15.53 -27.86 -3.99
CA ASP A 40 -14.14 -27.99 -3.53
C ASP A 40 -13.15 -27.45 -4.56
N TYR A 41 -13.34 -27.78 -5.85
CA TYR A 41 -12.54 -27.25 -6.95
C TYR A 41 -12.64 -25.72 -7.05
N THR A 42 -13.85 -25.19 -6.96
CA THR A 42 -14.11 -23.74 -7.04
C THR A 42 -13.44 -23.00 -5.88
N LYS A 43 -13.55 -23.53 -4.66
CA LYS A 43 -12.91 -22.99 -3.44
C LYS A 43 -11.38 -22.96 -3.59
N ALA A 44 -10.79 -24.06 -4.06
CA ALA A 44 -9.35 -24.12 -4.31
C ALA A 44 -8.91 -23.10 -5.38
N GLY A 45 -9.69 -22.97 -6.46
CA GLY A 45 -9.45 -21.98 -7.52
C GLY A 45 -9.47 -20.55 -7.00
N PHE A 46 -10.49 -20.15 -6.23
CA PHE A 46 -10.57 -18.80 -5.65
C PHE A 46 -9.46 -18.53 -4.64
N ALA A 47 -9.09 -19.51 -3.82
CA ALA A 47 -7.96 -19.35 -2.90
C ALA A 47 -6.64 -19.11 -3.65
N GLN A 48 -6.42 -19.80 -4.76
CA GLN A 48 -5.24 -19.60 -5.61
C GLN A 48 -5.28 -18.23 -6.32
N LEU A 49 -6.44 -17.81 -6.83
CA LEU A 49 -6.62 -16.49 -7.42
C LEU A 49 -6.36 -15.38 -6.40
N GLY A 50 -6.89 -15.50 -5.19
CA GLY A 50 -6.66 -14.53 -4.11
C GLY A 50 -5.17 -14.37 -3.79
N LYS A 51 -4.42 -15.47 -3.68
CA LYS A 51 -2.96 -15.41 -3.49
C LYS A 51 -2.25 -14.72 -4.65
N ARG A 52 -2.64 -15.02 -5.90
CA ARG A 52 -2.03 -14.39 -7.08
C ARG A 52 -2.33 -12.89 -7.14
N VAL A 53 -3.55 -12.49 -6.81
CA VAL A 53 -3.93 -11.07 -6.75
C VAL A 53 -3.16 -10.35 -5.65
N SER A 54 -3.06 -10.91 -4.44
CA SER A 54 -2.26 -10.35 -3.34
C SER A 54 -0.81 -10.12 -3.75
N ASN A 55 -0.18 -11.11 -4.39
CA ASN A 55 1.20 -10.98 -4.86
C ASN A 55 1.35 -9.91 -5.96
N LEU A 56 0.34 -9.75 -6.82
CA LEU A 56 0.32 -8.69 -7.83
C LEU A 56 0.17 -7.31 -7.19
N GLU A 57 -0.71 -7.17 -6.19
CA GLU A 57 -0.89 -5.92 -5.44
C GLU A 57 0.39 -5.51 -4.73
N GLU A 58 1.08 -6.45 -4.07
CA GLU A 58 2.39 -6.21 -3.44
C GLU A 58 3.45 -5.79 -4.46
N GLY A 59 3.56 -6.53 -5.57
CA GLY A 59 4.51 -6.22 -6.64
C GLY A 59 4.26 -4.85 -7.29
N LEU A 60 2.99 -4.51 -7.53
CA LEU A 60 2.60 -3.20 -8.06
C LEU A 60 2.85 -2.08 -7.06
N GLY A 61 2.61 -2.31 -5.77
CA GLY A 61 2.94 -1.38 -4.70
C GLY A 61 4.44 -1.05 -4.71
N ALA A 62 5.29 -2.08 -4.66
CA ALA A 62 6.74 -1.92 -4.67
C ALA A 62 7.26 -1.24 -5.94
N LEU A 63 6.70 -1.58 -7.11
CA LEU A 63 7.07 -0.94 -8.38
C LEU A 63 6.66 0.53 -8.39
N THR A 64 5.48 0.86 -7.87
CA THR A 64 4.98 2.24 -7.78
C THR A 64 5.87 3.08 -6.87
N GLU A 65 6.19 2.58 -5.68
CA GLU A 65 7.10 3.24 -4.75
C GLU A 65 8.48 3.45 -5.37
N ALA A 66 9.03 2.45 -6.06
CA ALA A 66 10.32 2.56 -6.73
C ALA A 66 10.32 3.61 -7.86
N THR A 67 9.24 3.65 -8.64
CA THR A 67 9.07 4.57 -9.77
C THR A 67 8.90 6.00 -9.26
N LEU A 68 7.97 6.24 -8.35
CA LEU A 68 7.73 7.57 -7.78
C LEU A 68 8.94 8.06 -6.97
N SER A 69 9.65 7.18 -6.26
CA SER A 69 10.91 7.55 -5.58
C SER A 69 11.93 8.13 -6.54
N ARG A 70 12.01 7.60 -7.76
CA ARG A 70 12.92 8.09 -8.79
C ARG A 70 12.52 9.48 -9.26
N TYR A 71 11.24 9.69 -9.61
CA TYR A 71 10.76 10.99 -10.06
C TYR A 71 10.89 12.06 -8.96
N VAL A 72 10.49 11.75 -7.73
CA VAL A 72 10.69 12.66 -6.59
C VAL A 72 12.14 13.01 -6.40
N TRP A 73 13.04 12.04 -6.51
CA TRP A 73 14.46 12.33 -6.44
C TRP A 73 14.94 13.24 -7.56
N GLU A 74 14.51 13.02 -8.81
CA GLU A 74 14.92 13.83 -9.96
C GLU A 74 14.45 15.29 -9.79
N ASP A 75 13.18 15.49 -9.42
CA ASP A 75 12.60 16.82 -9.20
C ASP A 75 13.25 17.52 -7.99
N LEU A 76 13.32 16.83 -6.85
CA LEU A 76 13.93 17.38 -5.64
C LEU A 76 15.40 17.74 -5.89
N ARG A 77 16.18 16.87 -6.53
CA ARG A 77 17.60 17.16 -6.84
C ARG A 77 17.74 18.41 -7.69
N ALA A 78 16.87 18.60 -8.69
CA ALA A 78 16.88 19.80 -9.53
C ALA A 78 16.55 21.06 -8.70
N GLU A 79 15.55 20.98 -7.82
CA GLU A 79 15.21 22.08 -6.91
C GLU A 79 16.34 22.42 -5.95
N LEU A 80 17.00 21.42 -5.35
CA LEU A 80 18.14 21.63 -4.45
C LEU A 80 19.32 22.27 -5.18
N ALA A 81 19.63 21.79 -6.38
CA ALA A 81 20.69 22.38 -7.20
C ALA A 81 20.37 23.84 -7.57
N ALA A 82 19.12 24.14 -7.92
CA ALA A 82 18.68 25.52 -8.21
C ALA A 82 18.79 26.45 -6.99
N ARG A 83 18.69 25.91 -5.77
CA ARG A 83 18.90 26.62 -4.50
C ARG A 83 20.37 26.68 -4.07
N GLY A 84 21.27 26.02 -4.80
CA GLY A 84 22.69 25.90 -4.43
C GLY A 84 22.93 24.98 -3.23
N GLU A 85 22.00 24.08 -2.91
CA GLU A 85 22.12 23.15 -1.79
C GLU A 85 22.77 21.82 -2.23
N GLY A 86 23.88 21.46 -1.59
CA GLY A 86 24.57 20.19 -1.80
C GLY A 86 23.82 19.01 -1.18
N VAL A 87 23.74 17.90 -1.92
CA VAL A 87 23.25 16.62 -1.38
C VAL A 87 24.43 15.80 -0.89
N LEU A 88 24.42 15.45 0.39
CA LEU A 88 25.43 14.61 1.02
C LEU A 88 25.14 13.13 0.79
N ARG A 89 23.88 12.73 0.95
CA ARG A 89 23.48 11.32 0.88
C ARG A 89 22.03 11.16 0.44
N ARG A 90 21.76 10.06 -0.26
CA ARG A 90 20.40 9.60 -0.60
C ARG A 90 20.22 8.15 -0.19
N LEU A 91 19.13 7.85 0.50
CA LEU A 91 18.76 6.50 0.92
C LEU A 91 17.31 6.21 0.54
N ARG A 92 17.08 5.06 -0.12
CA ARG A 92 15.74 4.51 -0.31
C ARG A 92 15.44 3.51 0.80
N ASN A 93 14.17 3.41 1.19
CA ASN A 93 13.70 2.49 2.24
C ASN A 93 14.54 2.63 3.52
N ALA A 94 14.77 3.88 3.93
CA ALA A 94 15.63 4.19 5.07
C ALA A 94 14.91 3.87 6.38
N ARG A 95 15.65 3.31 7.33
CA ARG A 95 15.18 3.11 8.70
C ARG A 95 15.97 3.97 9.67
N VAL A 96 15.29 4.89 10.34
CA VAL A 96 15.89 5.87 11.27
C VAL A 96 15.04 5.95 12.52
N ASP A 97 15.65 5.74 13.69
CA ASP A 97 14.98 5.78 15.01
C ASP A 97 13.68 4.94 15.06
N GLY A 98 13.71 3.76 14.44
CA GLY A 98 12.56 2.85 14.37
C GLY A 98 11.51 3.19 13.32
N PHE A 99 11.62 4.32 12.62
CA PHE A 99 10.73 4.71 11.52
C PHE A 99 11.28 4.32 10.15
N ASP A 100 10.41 3.76 9.31
CA ASP A 100 10.70 3.50 7.90
C ASP A 100 10.24 4.67 7.02
N VAL A 101 11.05 5.01 6.02
CA VAL A 101 10.83 6.13 5.08
C VAL A 101 11.18 5.68 3.67
N ASP A 102 10.32 5.98 2.69
CA ASP A 102 10.49 5.53 1.30
C ASP A 102 11.73 6.15 0.65
N LEU A 103 11.96 7.44 0.89
CA LEU A 103 13.16 8.14 0.45
C LEU A 103 13.60 9.18 1.49
N LEU A 104 14.89 9.13 1.84
CA LEU A 104 15.55 10.09 2.70
C LEU A 104 16.71 10.72 1.94
N VAL A 105 16.71 12.05 1.86
CA VAL A 105 17.80 12.83 1.26
C VAL A 105 18.42 13.70 2.34
N GLU A 106 19.70 13.49 2.61
CA GLU A 106 20.46 14.34 3.51
C GLU A 106 21.17 15.41 2.67
N GLY A 107 20.75 16.66 2.87
CA GLY A 107 21.46 17.84 2.37
C GLY A 107 22.48 18.34 3.39
N GLU A 108 23.21 19.37 2.99
CA GLU A 108 24.17 20.07 3.85
C GLU A 108 23.49 20.72 5.07
N SER A 109 22.37 21.40 4.85
CA SER A 109 21.67 22.18 5.89
C SER A 109 20.43 21.50 6.48
N ARG A 110 19.81 20.56 5.75
CA ARG A 110 18.57 19.89 6.18
C ARG A 110 18.44 18.47 5.66
N VAL A 111 17.48 17.73 6.21
CA VAL A 111 17.09 16.39 5.76
C VAL A 111 15.71 16.46 5.12
N TYR A 112 15.51 15.77 4.00
CA TYR A 112 14.23 15.66 3.33
C TYR A 112 13.69 14.25 3.54
N VAL A 113 12.51 14.16 4.13
CA VAL A 113 11.84 12.91 4.51
C VAL A 113 10.63 12.75 3.61
N VAL A 114 10.72 11.79 2.69
CA VAL A 114 9.73 11.59 1.64
C VAL A 114 8.91 10.33 1.90
N GLU A 115 7.59 10.47 1.95
CA GLU A 115 6.63 9.36 1.93
C GLU A 115 5.87 9.34 0.62
N ILE A 116 5.74 8.16 0.02
CA ILE A 116 5.03 7.91 -1.21
C ILE A 116 3.73 7.18 -0.91
N LYS A 117 2.62 7.74 -1.39
CA LYS A 117 1.30 7.10 -1.31
C LYS A 117 0.52 7.31 -2.60
N VAL A 118 -0.02 6.22 -3.15
CA VAL A 118 -0.93 6.31 -4.32
C VAL A 118 -2.15 7.17 -4.01
N LYS A 119 -2.73 7.02 -2.82
CA LYS A 119 -3.91 7.76 -2.36
C LYS A 119 -3.77 8.12 -0.87
N PRO A 120 -3.07 9.21 -0.54
CA PRO A 120 -2.85 9.60 0.85
C PRO A 120 -4.14 10.09 1.52
N ARG A 121 -4.16 10.01 2.84
CA ARG A 121 -5.19 10.52 3.75
C ARG A 121 -4.55 11.43 4.80
N ARG A 122 -5.36 12.21 5.53
CA ARG A 122 -4.87 13.12 6.59
C ARG A 122 -3.99 12.42 7.64
N ARG A 123 -4.37 11.21 8.06
CA ARG A 123 -3.57 10.41 9.01
C ARG A 123 -2.15 10.11 8.51
N ASP A 124 -1.95 10.03 7.19
CA ASP A 124 -0.65 9.75 6.59
C ASP A 124 0.23 11.01 6.68
N ILE A 125 -0.37 12.21 6.59
CA ILE A 125 0.32 13.49 6.86
C ILE A 125 0.78 13.55 8.31
N ASP A 126 -0.10 13.24 9.26
CA ASP A 126 0.26 13.27 10.68
C ASP A 126 1.38 12.28 11.02
N ALA A 127 1.34 11.09 10.41
CA ALA A 127 2.41 10.12 10.54
C ALA A 127 3.73 10.64 9.96
N LEU A 128 3.70 11.24 8.76
CA LEU A 128 4.88 11.80 8.11
C LEU A 128 5.49 12.95 8.92
N VAL A 129 4.68 13.86 9.48
CA VAL A 129 5.18 14.94 10.34
C VAL A 129 5.93 14.37 11.55
N LYS A 130 5.35 13.36 12.22
CA LYS A 130 6.01 12.67 13.35
C LYS A 130 7.33 12.01 12.93
N LYS A 131 7.38 11.36 11.77
CA LYS A 131 8.61 10.77 11.22
C LYS A 131 9.66 11.86 11.00
N ALA A 132 9.29 12.97 10.36
CA ALA A 132 10.21 14.08 10.09
C ALA A 132 10.76 14.71 11.39
N GLU A 133 9.93 14.90 12.41
CA GLU A 133 10.37 15.40 13.72
C GLU A 133 11.38 14.46 14.40
N ALA A 134 11.15 13.14 14.34
CA ALA A 134 12.09 12.15 14.89
C ALA A 134 13.42 12.15 14.13
N ILE A 135 13.36 12.18 12.80
CA ILE A 135 14.54 12.19 11.91
C ILE A 135 15.34 13.47 12.08
N ALA A 136 14.67 14.63 12.24
CA ALA A 136 15.34 15.89 12.51
C ALA A 136 16.25 15.81 13.74
N LYS A 137 15.77 15.16 14.81
CA LYS A 137 16.55 14.93 16.03
C LYS A 137 17.71 13.96 15.79
N ALA A 138 17.45 12.85 15.09
CA ALA A 138 18.47 11.83 14.80
C ALA A 138 19.65 12.38 13.98
N TYR A 139 19.39 13.32 13.07
CA TYR A 139 20.41 13.95 12.23
C TYR A 139 20.94 15.28 12.78
N ALA A 140 20.39 15.79 13.89
CA ALA A 140 20.66 17.13 14.41
C ALA A 140 20.54 18.23 13.33
N LYS A 141 19.58 18.07 12.41
CA LYS A 141 19.32 18.96 11.27
C LYS A 141 17.81 19.19 11.16
N PRO A 142 17.35 20.38 10.71
CA PRO A 142 15.95 20.57 10.33
C PRO A 142 15.52 19.50 9.31
N ALA A 143 14.28 19.02 9.42
CA ALA A 143 13.71 18.09 8.46
C ALA A 143 12.55 18.74 7.69
N THR A 144 12.54 18.59 6.37
CA THR A 144 11.41 18.91 5.50
C THR A 144 10.66 17.61 5.19
N ALA A 145 9.39 17.57 5.58
CA ALA A 145 8.49 16.48 5.23
C ALA A 145 7.94 16.68 3.81
N ILE A 146 8.00 15.65 2.98
CA ILE A 146 7.48 15.65 1.61
C ILE A 146 6.52 14.48 1.44
N LEU A 147 5.27 14.77 1.08
CA LEU A 147 4.33 13.77 0.61
C LEU A 147 4.36 13.73 -0.92
N ALA A 148 4.66 12.58 -1.49
CA ALA A 148 4.53 12.30 -2.90
C ALA A 148 3.35 11.37 -3.18
N GLY A 149 2.52 11.67 -4.18
CA GLY A 149 1.39 10.82 -4.49
C GLY A 149 0.67 11.14 -5.78
N VAL A 150 -0.20 10.21 -6.19
CA VAL A 150 -0.91 10.28 -7.47
C VAL A 150 -2.31 10.87 -7.31
N ARG A 151 -3.10 10.26 -6.43
CA ARG A 151 -4.51 10.63 -6.18
C ARG A 151 -4.63 11.43 -4.89
N ILE A 152 -3.98 12.60 -4.85
CA ILE A 152 -4.01 13.51 -3.71
C ILE A 152 -5.27 14.37 -3.82
N GLY A 153 -6.17 14.26 -2.83
CA GLY A 153 -7.36 15.11 -2.74
C GLY A 153 -7.01 16.52 -2.23
N ASP A 154 -7.77 17.52 -2.67
CA ASP A 154 -7.56 18.92 -2.29
C ASP A 154 -7.59 19.14 -0.77
N ASP A 155 -8.44 18.39 -0.05
CA ASP A 155 -8.53 18.48 1.40
C ASP A 155 -7.25 17.95 2.08
N VAL A 156 -6.66 16.89 1.55
CA VAL A 156 -5.40 16.30 2.03
C VAL A 156 -4.24 17.24 1.72
N GLU A 157 -4.20 17.83 0.52
CA GLU A 157 -3.15 18.77 0.14
C GLU A 157 -3.19 20.04 0.99
N LYS A 158 -4.37 20.64 1.18
CA LYS A 158 -4.53 21.82 2.06
C LYS A 158 -4.12 21.48 3.49
N TYR A 159 -4.49 20.29 3.97
CA TYR A 159 -4.08 19.81 5.29
C TYR A 159 -2.55 19.65 5.39
N ALA A 160 -1.91 19.04 4.39
CA ALA A 160 -0.46 18.87 4.32
C ALA A 160 0.27 20.22 4.37
N LYS A 161 -0.14 21.17 3.52
CA LYS A 161 0.41 22.54 3.50
C LYS A 161 0.25 23.24 4.85
N GLY A 162 -0.93 23.12 5.48
CA GLY A 162 -1.19 23.67 6.82
C GLY A 162 -0.33 23.05 7.93
N ARG A 163 0.25 21.87 7.71
CA ARG A 163 1.18 21.18 8.62
C ARG A 163 2.65 21.35 8.23
N GLY A 164 2.95 22.18 7.22
CA GLY A 164 4.32 22.39 6.75
C GLY A 164 4.90 21.23 5.93
N VAL A 165 4.03 20.37 5.37
CA VAL A 165 4.42 19.26 4.50
C VAL A 165 4.37 19.72 3.05
N GLU A 166 5.48 19.56 2.33
CA GLU A 166 5.55 19.80 0.89
C GLU A 166 4.84 18.67 0.14
N VAL A 167 4.20 18.97 -0.99
CA VAL A 167 3.39 18.00 -1.73
C VAL A 167 3.85 17.93 -3.18
N TYR A 168 4.25 16.73 -3.60
CA TYR A 168 4.62 16.41 -4.97
C TYR A 168 3.53 15.53 -5.59
N ARG A 169 2.91 15.99 -6.67
CA ARG A 169 1.82 15.29 -7.35
C ARG A 169 2.30 14.75 -8.69
N TYR A 170 1.99 13.48 -8.96
CA TYR A 170 2.30 12.77 -10.19
C TYR A 170 1.06 12.18 -10.86
#